data_AF-A0A8H5IFQ4-F1
#
_entry.id   AF-A0A8H5IFQ4-F1
#
_cell.length_a   1.000
_cell.length_b   1.000
_cell.length_c   1.000
_cell.angle_alpha   90.00
_cell.angle_beta   90.00
_cell.angle_gamma   90.00
#
_symmetry.space_group_name_H-M   'P 1'
#
loop_
_entity.id
_entity.type
_entity.pdbx_description
1 polymer ?
#
loop_
_entity_poly.entity_id
_entity_poly.type
_entity_poly.pdbx_seq_one_letter_code
_entity_poly.pdbx_strand_id
1 'polypeptide(L)'
;MPKPKPWLPQEVGPKLPPYDVNLMDVNVKFLKALDVDSAHGIIFINPPDDINTRDIYGHKGSWSCCDGFDWYFSPFENECRAFGRLKEQKAESIAVKVYGWVALTAKQIKRKLAAAGAQKMNGFPPGLLYGIVKDWVEMTPWHDSKQRDMYDQMVAVKYFNRMLKDLHKLHFLGIVVRDLKPDQYIDGILIDLSLASTVPHPYGPTAEGPESPWQPRWTYESLAAYDLYNFQVHVIDFWKHNQKLWFSKRARNGIQRKCNVDAYPADRCKKRCFTHTKRFVPMLNYYEEVLAMVTKPMYDPLDFLRRNPEYPVRIAQFGAPARGPPPPAPRRRMMLQGGCCAVM
;
A
#
# COMPACT_ATOMS: atom_id res chain seq x y z
N MET A 1 15.40 -29.88 17.00
CA MET A 1 15.30 -28.41 17.21
C MET A 1 14.14 -27.89 16.37
N PRO A 2 13.16 -27.15 16.93
CA PRO A 2 12.12 -26.56 16.10
C PRO A 2 12.77 -25.54 15.17
N LYS A 3 12.64 -25.73 13.85
CA LYS A 3 13.12 -24.77 12.85
C LYS A 3 12.45 -23.41 13.11
N PRO A 4 13.19 -22.29 13.04
CA PRO A 4 12.61 -20.97 13.24
C PRO A 4 11.54 -20.75 12.17
N LYS A 5 10.33 -20.36 12.56
CA LYS A 5 9.33 -19.82 11.64
C LYS A 5 9.47 -18.29 11.66
N PRO A 6 10.01 -17.66 10.61
CA PRO A 6 10.14 -16.21 10.52
C PRO A 6 8.85 -15.70 9.86
N TRP A 7 7.88 -15.27 10.66
CA TRP A 7 6.51 -14.99 10.19
C TRP A 7 6.38 -13.74 9.32
N LEU A 8 7.46 -12.95 9.19
CA LEU A 8 7.62 -12.06 8.06
C LEU A 8 8.65 -12.68 7.11
N PRO A 9 8.38 -12.72 5.81
CA PRO A 9 9.28 -13.27 4.81
C PRO A 9 10.70 -12.75 5.04
N GLN A 10 11.67 -13.66 5.10
CA GLN A 10 13.06 -13.30 5.41
C GLN A 10 13.66 -12.39 4.35
N GLU A 11 13.06 -12.38 3.17
CA GLU A 11 13.41 -11.54 2.03
C GLU A 11 13.63 -10.07 2.38
N VAL A 12 14.47 -9.46 1.55
CA VAL A 12 14.77 -8.03 1.60
C VAL A 12 13.48 -7.22 1.42
N GLY A 13 13.34 -6.16 2.21
CA GLY A 13 12.20 -5.28 2.12
C GLY A 13 11.80 -4.64 3.44
N PRO A 14 10.84 -3.70 3.37
CA PRO A 14 10.31 -3.04 4.54
C PRO A 14 9.55 -4.04 5.41
N LYS A 15 9.69 -3.92 6.73
CA LYS A 15 9.03 -4.80 7.70
C LYS A 15 8.52 -3.98 8.87
N LEU A 16 7.29 -4.27 9.28
CA LEU A 16 6.75 -3.73 10.50
C LEU A 16 7.32 -4.54 11.69
N PRO A 17 7.81 -3.88 12.77
CA PRO A 17 8.25 -4.59 13.96
C PRO A 17 7.06 -5.20 14.72
N PRO A 18 7.31 -6.21 15.59
CA PRO A 18 6.29 -6.62 16.56
C PRO A 18 5.91 -5.43 17.44
N TYR A 19 4.67 -5.43 17.91
CA TYR A 19 4.20 -4.46 18.89
C TYR A 19 4.60 -4.92 20.28
N ASP A 20 5.41 -4.12 20.97
CA ASP A 20 6.07 -4.51 22.22
C ASP A 20 5.16 -4.45 23.46
N VAL A 21 3.94 -3.92 23.35
CA VAL A 21 3.01 -3.80 24.48
C VAL A 21 2.20 -5.09 24.63
N ASN A 22 2.13 -5.59 25.87
CA ASN A 22 1.32 -6.75 26.21
C ASN A 22 -0.18 -6.44 26.12
N LEU A 23 -0.82 -6.81 24.99
CA LEU A 23 -2.26 -6.64 24.79
C LEU A 23 -3.12 -7.43 25.78
N MET A 24 -2.55 -8.40 26.50
CA MET A 24 -3.26 -9.15 27.54
C MET A 24 -3.24 -8.48 28.92
N ASP A 25 -2.47 -7.40 29.08
CA ASP A 25 -2.43 -6.61 30.31
C ASP A 25 -3.82 -6.10 30.71
N VAL A 26 -4.15 -6.11 32.00
CA VAL A 26 -5.47 -5.72 32.53
C VAL A 26 -5.90 -4.30 32.13
N ASN A 27 -4.94 -3.41 31.89
CA ASN A 27 -5.20 -2.02 31.51
C ASN A 27 -5.58 -1.86 30.03
N VAL A 28 -5.33 -2.88 29.20
CA VAL A 28 -5.73 -2.88 27.79
C VAL A 28 -7.14 -3.45 27.64
N LYS A 29 -8.06 -2.60 27.17
CA LYS A 29 -9.48 -2.95 26.95
C LYS A 29 -9.80 -3.07 25.46
N PHE A 30 -10.45 -4.16 25.08
CA PHE A 30 -10.92 -4.36 23.71
C PHE A 30 -12.37 -3.87 23.65
N LEU A 31 -12.60 -2.72 23.06
CA LEU A 31 -13.92 -2.06 23.11
C LEU A 31 -14.96 -2.75 22.25
N LYS A 32 -14.60 -3.09 21.01
CA LYS A 32 -15.53 -3.63 20.03
C LYS A 32 -14.78 -4.37 18.92
N ALA A 33 -15.47 -5.36 18.35
CA ALA A 33 -15.17 -5.96 17.06
C ALA A 33 -15.71 -5.08 15.92
N LEU A 34 -14.84 -4.60 15.03
CA LEU A 34 -15.26 -3.94 13.78
C LEU A 34 -15.12 -4.97 12.66
N ASP A 35 -16.24 -5.34 12.04
CA ASP A 35 -16.48 -6.23 10.88
C ASP A 35 -15.60 -7.50 10.71
N VAL A 36 -16.21 -8.64 10.39
CA VAL A 36 -15.53 -9.95 10.38
C VAL A 36 -15.44 -10.56 8.97
N ASP A 37 -16.12 -9.97 7.98
CA ASP A 37 -16.18 -10.51 6.62
C ASP A 37 -15.18 -9.82 5.68
N SER A 38 -13.87 -10.07 5.88
CA SER A 38 -12.84 -9.67 4.91
C SER A 38 -12.36 -10.89 4.12
N ALA A 39 -12.75 -10.99 2.85
CA ALA A 39 -12.42 -12.09 1.96
C ALA A 39 -11.04 -11.91 1.29
N HIS A 40 -9.94 -12.11 2.02
CA HIS A 40 -8.61 -12.15 1.44
C HIS A 40 -7.73 -13.17 2.19
N GLY A 41 -7.42 -14.33 1.58
CA GLY A 41 -6.79 -15.40 2.36
C GLY A 41 -6.21 -16.60 1.62
N ILE A 42 -5.88 -16.51 0.33
CA ILE A 42 -5.21 -17.61 -0.38
C ILE A 42 -3.80 -17.16 -0.79
N ILE A 43 -2.79 -17.88 -0.32
CA ILE A 43 -1.37 -17.72 -0.69
C ILE A 43 -0.93 -18.98 -1.42
N PHE A 44 -0.24 -18.84 -2.55
CA PHE A 44 0.31 -19.96 -3.31
C PHE A 44 1.82 -20.04 -3.16
N ILE A 45 2.31 -21.00 -2.37
CA ILE A 45 3.75 -21.08 -2.02
C ILE A 45 4.62 -21.53 -3.21
N ASN A 46 4.04 -22.14 -4.25
CA ASN A 46 4.75 -22.58 -5.45
C ASN A 46 4.15 -21.90 -6.70
N PRO A 47 4.89 -21.02 -7.39
CA PRO A 47 4.43 -20.47 -8.65
C PRO A 47 4.41 -21.57 -9.74
N PRO A 48 3.64 -21.40 -10.82
CA PRO A 48 3.76 -22.23 -12.02
C PRO A 48 5.15 -22.07 -12.64
N ASP A 49 5.75 -23.18 -13.10
CA ASP A 49 7.12 -23.21 -13.63
C ASP A 49 7.32 -22.45 -14.96
N ASP A 50 6.24 -22.06 -15.65
CA ASP A 50 6.31 -21.47 -16.99
C ASP A 50 5.25 -20.37 -17.17
N ILE A 51 5.59 -19.14 -16.77
CA ILE A 51 4.78 -17.96 -17.09
C ILE A 51 5.28 -17.39 -18.41
N ASN A 52 4.58 -17.73 -19.50
CA ASN A 52 4.80 -17.02 -20.75
C ASN A 52 4.15 -15.63 -20.70
N THR A 53 4.93 -14.63 -20.33
CA THR A 53 4.49 -13.22 -20.30
C THR A 53 3.93 -12.75 -21.64
N ARG A 54 4.38 -13.31 -22.78
CA ARG A 54 3.81 -12.96 -24.11
C ARG A 54 2.39 -13.48 -24.32
N ASP A 55 2.03 -14.62 -23.74
CA ASP A 55 0.69 -15.20 -23.88
C ASP A 55 -0.34 -14.51 -22.97
N ILE A 56 0.10 -13.99 -21.81
CA ILE A 56 -0.72 -13.19 -20.87
C ILE A 56 -1.20 -11.88 -21.49
N TYR A 57 -0.40 -11.28 -22.38
CA TYR A 57 -0.76 -10.01 -23.03
C TYR A 57 -1.43 -10.19 -24.40
N GLY A 58 -1.52 -11.44 -24.88
CA GLY A 58 -2.06 -11.79 -26.19
C GLY A 58 -3.57 -11.93 -26.21
N HIS A 59 -4.15 -12.80 -25.37
CA HIS A 59 -5.59 -13.12 -25.41
C HIS A 59 -6.19 -13.74 -24.14
N LYS A 60 -5.38 -14.21 -23.17
CA LYS A 60 -5.86 -14.71 -21.87
C LYS A 60 -5.70 -13.61 -20.83
N GLY A 61 -6.70 -13.40 -19.98
CA GLY A 61 -6.80 -12.23 -19.10
C GLY A 61 -5.49 -11.88 -18.38
N SER A 62 -5.23 -10.58 -18.21
CA SER A 62 -4.02 -9.93 -17.67
C SER A 62 -3.76 -10.20 -16.19
N TRP A 63 -4.05 -11.42 -15.75
CA TRP A 63 -4.32 -11.77 -14.36
C TRP A 63 -3.24 -12.60 -13.72
N SER A 64 -2.71 -13.56 -14.48
CA SER A 64 -1.60 -14.39 -14.03
C SER A 64 -0.36 -13.56 -13.68
N CYS A 65 -0.23 -12.34 -14.23
CA CYS A 65 0.80 -11.40 -13.81
C CYS A 65 0.43 -10.61 -12.54
N CYS A 66 -0.84 -10.44 -12.16
CA CYS A 66 -1.17 -9.87 -10.85
C CYS A 66 -0.95 -10.89 -9.72
N ASP A 67 -1.21 -12.17 -9.99
CA ASP A 67 -1.10 -13.26 -9.01
C ASP A 67 0.32 -13.43 -8.45
N GLY A 68 1.35 -13.05 -9.23
CA GLY A 68 2.74 -13.08 -8.78
C GLY A 68 2.99 -12.34 -7.46
N PHE A 69 2.20 -11.30 -7.17
CA PHE A 69 2.27 -10.60 -5.89
C PHE A 69 1.60 -11.36 -4.74
N ASP A 70 0.53 -12.09 -5.03
CA ASP A 70 -0.27 -12.83 -4.04
C ASP A 70 0.28 -14.24 -3.77
N TRP A 71 1.15 -14.75 -4.63
CA TRP A 71 1.86 -16.01 -4.41
C TRP A 71 2.75 -15.97 -3.18
N TYR A 72 3.37 -14.82 -2.90
CA TYR A 72 4.41 -14.77 -1.87
C TYR A 72 3.94 -14.20 -0.54
N PHE A 73 3.04 -13.23 -0.56
CA PHE A 73 2.59 -12.52 0.64
C PHE A 73 1.08 -12.67 0.83
N SER A 74 0.68 -12.99 2.06
CA SER A 74 -0.68 -12.78 2.54
C SER A 74 -1.06 -11.29 2.51
N PRO A 75 -2.36 -10.97 2.52
CA PRO A 75 -2.84 -9.60 2.76
C PRO A 75 -2.22 -8.97 4.02
N PHE A 76 -2.09 -9.74 5.11
CA PHE A 76 -1.43 -9.27 6.33
C PHE A 76 0.05 -8.91 6.10
N GLU A 77 0.82 -9.74 5.38
CA GLU A 77 2.23 -9.48 5.09
C GLU A 77 2.39 -8.29 4.14
N ASN A 78 1.53 -8.19 3.13
CA ASN A 78 1.44 -7.05 2.20
C ASN A 78 1.24 -5.74 2.95
N GLU A 79 0.21 -5.69 3.80
CA GLU A 79 -0.10 -4.53 4.63
C GLU A 79 1.06 -4.20 5.61
N CYS A 80 1.66 -5.22 6.24
CA CYS A 80 2.83 -5.05 7.11
C CYS A 80 4.02 -4.44 6.37
N ARG A 81 4.30 -4.87 5.13
CA ARG A 81 5.38 -4.32 4.32
C ARG A 81 5.08 -2.87 3.93
N ALA A 82 3.84 -2.56 3.56
CA ALA A 82 3.45 -1.21 3.18
C ALA A 82 3.57 -0.21 4.34
N PHE A 83 3.07 -0.55 5.54
CA PHE A 83 3.29 0.29 6.73
C PHE A 83 4.76 0.30 7.18
N GLY A 84 5.47 -0.83 7.03
CA GLY A 84 6.91 -0.90 7.25
C GLY A 84 7.67 0.12 6.40
N ARG A 85 7.27 0.29 5.12
CA ARG A 85 7.88 1.26 4.19
C ARG A 85 7.65 2.68 4.67
N LEU A 86 6.43 3.00 5.13
CA LEU A 86 6.12 4.32 5.68
C LEU A 86 6.98 4.65 6.90
N LYS A 87 7.20 3.68 7.80
CA LYS A 87 8.11 3.84 8.95
C LYS A 87 9.57 4.04 8.53
N GLU A 88 10.07 3.17 7.64
CA GLU A 88 11.45 3.21 7.14
C GLU A 88 11.78 4.57 6.51
N GLN A 89 10.79 5.17 5.85
CA GLN A 89 10.86 6.46 5.16
C GLN A 89 10.45 7.67 6.01
N LYS A 90 10.06 7.47 7.28
CA LYS A 90 9.48 8.52 8.16
C LYS A 90 8.32 9.28 7.51
N ALA A 91 7.51 8.55 6.75
CA ALA A 91 6.39 9.06 5.97
C ALA A 91 5.04 8.62 6.56
N GLU A 92 5.00 8.33 7.87
CA GLU A 92 3.82 7.83 8.59
C GLU A 92 2.63 8.80 8.57
N SER A 93 2.82 10.07 8.21
CA SER A 93 1.73 11.04 8.07
C SER A 93 0.84 10.84 6.83
N ILE A 94 1.22 9.95 5.91
CA ILE A 94 0.49 9.67 4.66
C ILE A 94 -0.72 8.74 4.90
N ALA A 95 -0.64 7.90 5.93
CA ALA A 95 -1.66 6.93 6.30
C ALA A 95 -1.88 6.98 7.82
N VAL A 96 -2.74 6.12 8.36
CA VAL A 96 -2.86 5.96 9.81
C VAL A 96 -1.52 5.53 10.41
N LYS A 97 -1.18 6.10 11.57
CA LYS A 97 0.01 5.68 12.29
C LYS A 97 -0.15 4.25 12.77
N VAL A 98 0.90 3.46 12.60
CA VAL A 98 0.94 2.05 13.00
C VAL A 98 2.02 1.85 14.03
N TYR A 99 1.78 0.99 15.02
CA TYR A 99 2.72 0.74 16.11
C TYR A 99 3.51 -0.56 15.93
N GLY A 100 2.90 -1.56 15.31
CA GLY A 100 3.50 -2.87 15.14
C GLY A 100 2.45 -3.91 14.80
N TRP A 101 2.89 -5.15 14.58
CA TRP A 101 1.99 -6.28 14.46
C TRP A 101 1.89 -7.06 15.77
N VAL A 102 0.78 -7.77 15.96
CA VAL A 102 0.51 -8.63 17.11
C VAL A 102 0.03 -9.99 16.64
N ALA A 103 0.26 -11.01 17.48
CA ALA A 103 -0.28 -12.33 17.28
C ALA A 103 -1.05 -12.77 18.54
N LEU A 104 -2.33 -13.06 18.37
CA LEU A 104 -3.24 -13.45 19.43
C LEU A 104 -4.02 -14.69 19.02
N THR A 105 -4.34 -15.55 19.98
CA THR A 105 -5.27 -16.65 19.74
C THR A 105 -6.72 -16.16 19.76
N ALA A 106 -7.61 -16.85 19.06
CA ALA A 106 -9.05 -16.62 19.16
C ALA A 106 -9.56 -16.62 20.62
N LYS A 107 -8.96 -17.45 21.48
CA LYS A 107 -9.28 -17.52 22.92
C LYS A 107 -8.91 -16.24 23.66
N GLN A 108 -7.75 -15.65 23.37
CA GLN A 108 -7.30 -14.39 23.96
C GLN A 108 -8.23 -13.23 23.57
N ILE A 109 -8.54 -13.11 22.28
CA ILE A 109 -9.44 -12.07 21.76
C ILE A 109 -10.83 -12.18 22.39
N LYS A 110 -11.42 -13.39 22.41
CA LYS A 110 -12.74 -13.64 23.03
C LYS A 110 -12.76 -13.25 24.52
N ARG A 111 -11.70 -13.56 25.27
CA ARG A 111 -11.59 -13.19 26.70
C ARG A 111 -11.59 -11.68 26.89
N LYS A 112 -10.83 -10.93 26.09
CA LYS A 112 -10.75 -9.47 26.18
C LYS A 112 -12.06 -8.78 25.81
N LEU A 113 -12.73 -9.23 24.75
CA LEU A 113 -14.03 -8.70 24.34
C LEU A 113 -15.12 -9.00 25.38
N ALA A 114 -15.14 -10.22 25.94
CA ALA A 114 -16.08 -10.57 26.99
C ALA A 114 -15.89 -9.72 28.25
N ALA A 115 -14.65 -9.47 28.66
CA ALA A 115 -14.34 -8.61 29.80
C ALA A 115 -14.77 -7.14 29.60
N ALA A 116 -14.88 -6.69 28.34
CA ALA A 116 -15.36 -5.36 28.00
C ALA A 116 -16.88 -5.29 27.76
N GLY A 117 -17.61 -6.40 27.89
CA GLY A 117 -19.04 -6.46 27.58
C GLY A 117 -19.37 -6.36 26.09
N ALA A 118 -18.39 -6.56 25.20
CA ALA A 118 -18.59 -6.50 23.75
C ALA A 118 -19.33 -7.76 23.23
N GLN A 119 -20.11 -7.61 22.16
CA GLN A 119 -20.82 -8.72 21.52
C GLN A 119 -19.84 -9.82 21.06
N LYS A 120 -20.29 -11.09 21.15
CA LYS A 120 -19.52 -12.25 20.69
C LYS A 120 -19.30 -12.19 19.18
N MET A 121 -18.05 -12.31 18.75
CA MET A 121 -17.72 -12.67 17.37
C MET A 121 -17.78 -14.19 17.20
N ASN A 122 -18.49 -14.65 16.17
CA ASN A 122 -18.45 -16.03 15.70
C ASN A 122 -17.33 -16.19 14.66
N GLY A 123 -16.83 -17.42 14.44
CA GLY A 123 -16.07 -17.74 13.22
C GLY A 123 -14.55 -17.55 13.23
N PHE A 124 -13.89 -17.29 14.36
CA PHE A 124 -12.42 -17.24 14.36
C PHE A 124 -11.81 -18.60 13.94
N PRO A 125 -10.90 -18.63 12.94
CA PRO A 125 -10.20 -19.86 12.61
C PRO A 125 -9.32 -20.31 13.79
N PRO A 126 -9.09 -21.62 13.94
CA PRO A 126 -8.19 -22.13 14.97
C PRO A 126 -6.76 -21.65 14.73
N GLY A 127 -6.02 -21.35 15.80
CA GLY A 127 -4.60 -20.98 15.74
C GLY A 127 -4.29 -19.55 16.19
N LEU A 128 -3.12 -19.07 15.73
CA LEU A 128 -2.67 -17.69 15.90
C LEU A 128 -3.31 -16.81 14.82
N LEU A 129 -3.90 -15.71 15.27
CA LEU A 129 -4.46 -14.66 14.44
C LEU A 129 -3.50 -13.47 14.50
N TYR A 130 -3.20 -12.91 13.35
CA TYR A 130 -2.32 -11.76 13.24
C TYR A 130 -3.14 -10.49 13.04
N GLY A 131 -2.67 -9.40 13.63
CA GLY A 131 -3.30 -8.10 13.50
C GLY A 131 -2.26 -6.99 13.51
N ILE A 132 -2.63 -5.84 12.97
CA ILE A 132 -1.80 -4.64 12.98
C ILE A 132 -2.39 -3.66 14.00
N VAL A 133 -1.55 -3.13 14.88
CA VAL A 133 -1.96 -2.15 15.90
C VAL A 133 -1.82 -0.76 15.31
N LYS A 134 -2.95 -0.10 15.09
CA LYS A 134 -3.07 1.22 14.43
C LYS A 134 -3.57 2.26 15.42
N ASP A 135 -3.30 3.54 15.15
CA ASP A 135 -3.93 4.64 15.87
C ASP A 135 -5.44 4.62 15.70
N TRP A 136 -6.16 5.01 16.75
CA TRP A 136 -7.59 5.24 16.66
C TRP A 136 -7.84 6.56 15.93
N VAL A 137 -8.50 6.49 14.78
CA VAL A 137 -8.91 7.68 14.04
C VAL A 137 -10.29 8.10 14.54
N GLU A 138 -10.34 9.22 15.26
CA GLU A 138 -11.60 9.82 15.68
C GLU A 138 -12.40 10.27 14.46
N MET A 139 -13.56 9.67 14.27
CA MET A 139 -14.46 10.06 13.19
C MET A 139 -15.21 11.33 13.58
N THR A 140 -15.40 12.25 12.62
CA THR A 140 -16.18 13.49 12.83
C THR A 140 -17.52 13.19 13.52
N PRO A 141 -17.91 13.86 14.62
CA PRO A 141 -19.16 13.58 15.33
C PRO A 141 -20.39 13.68 14.41
N TRP A 142 -21.31 12.73 14.52
CA TRP A 142 -22.55 12.72 13.75
C TRP A 142 -23.72 12.18 14.57
N HIS A 143 -24.83 12.92 14.57
CA HIS A 143 -25.96 12.65 15.47
C HIS A 143 -26.88 11.51 15.04
N ASP A 144 -26.89 11.12 13.75
CA ASP A 144 -27.74 10.04 13.23
C ASP A 144 -26.88 8.85 12.79
N SER A 145 -26.69 7.90 13.70
CA SER A 145 -25.88 6.69 13.47
C SER A 145 -26.38 5.83 12.29
N LYS A 146 -27.67 5.88 11.93
CA LYS A 146 -28.22 5.09 10.82
C LYS A 146 -27.84 5.62 9.44
N GLN A 147 -27.34 6.86 9.36
CA GLN A 147 -26.95 7.51 8.11
C GLN A 147 -25.47 7.87 8.08
N ARG A 148 -24.69 7.31 9.02
CA ARG A 148 -23.29 7.63 9.21
C ARG A 148 -22.49 7.38 7.94
N ASP A 149 -22.53 6.17 7.40
CA ASP A 149 -21.71 5.76 6.25
C ASP A 149 -21.95 6.67 5.04
N MET A 150 -23.21 6.98 4.78
CA MET A 150 -23.60 7.87 3.70
C MET A 150 -23.17 9.34 3.96
N TYR A 151 -23.23 9.81 5.20
CA TYR A 151 -22.71 11.13 5.56
C TYR A 151 -21.19 11.20 5.36
N ASP A 152 -20.45 10.22 5.87
CA ASP A 152 -18.99 10.13 5.75
C ASP A 152 -18.56 10.12 4.29
N GLN A 153 -19.23 9.32 3.45
CA GLN A 153 -19.03 9.34 2.01
C GLN A 153 -19.22 10.75 1.44
N MET A 154 -20.31 11.44 1.81
CA MET A 154 -20.59 12.77 1.26
C MET A 154 -19.60 13.85 1.70
N VAL A 155 -19.12 13.82 2.95
CA VAL A 155 -18.11 14.78 3.42
C VAL A 155 -16.70 14.46 2.93
N ALA A 156 -16.43 13.23 2.49
CA ALA A 156 -15.11 12.80 2.03
C ALA A 156 -14.53 13.66 0.89
N VAL A 157 -15.40 14.28 0.07
CA VAL A 157 -15.00 15.17 -1.04
C VAL A 157 -14.04 16.29 -0.61
N LYS A 158 -14.16 16.78 0.62
CA LYS A 158 -13.28 17.83 1.15
C LYS A 158 -11.83 17.36 1.29
N TYR A 159 -11.61 16.05 1.33
CA TYR A 159 -10.29 15.43 1.46
C TYR A 159 -9.73 14.87 0.15
N PHE A 160 -10.50 14.79 -0.94
CA PHE A 160 -10.07 14.13 -2.18
C PHE A 160 -8.74 14.66 -2.73
N ASN A 161 -8.53 15.98 -2.69
CA ASN A 161 -7.24 16.57 -3.09
C ASN A 161 -6.06 16.08 -2.26
N ARG A 162 -6.26 15.94 -0.94
CA ARG A 162 -5.21 15.43 -0.04
C ARG A 162 -5.00 13.94 -0.27
N MET A 163 -6.08 13.16 -0.32
CA MET A 163 -6.03 11.71 -0.54
C MET A 163 -5.32 11.36 -1.86
N LEU A 164 -5.60 12.07 -2.96
CA LEU A 164 -4.92 11.87 -4.24
C LEU A 164 -3.42 12.25 -4.17
N LYS A 165 -3.07 13.35 -3.50
CA LYS A 165 -1.68 13.71 -3.25
C LYS A 165 -0.95 12.64 -2.44
N ASP A 166 -1.61 12.09 -1.42
CA ASP A 166 -1.05 11.05 -0.56
C ASP A 166 -0.90 9.73 -1.32
N LEU A 167 -1.83 9.40 -2.22
CA LEU A 167 -1.70 8.27 -3.14
C LEU A 167 -0.48 8.40 -4.06
N HIS A 168 -0.25 9.59 -4.63
CA HIS A 168 0.99 9.83 -5.40
C HIS A 168 2.25 9.67 -4.54
N LYS A 169 2.22 10.07 -3.25
CA LYS A 169 3.36 9.83 -2.36
C LYS A 169 3.56 8.35 -2.07
N LEU A 170 2.49 7.55 -1.93
CA LEU A 170 2.61 6.10 -1.82
C LEU A 170 3.33 5.51 -3.04
N HIS A 171 2.94 5.91 -4.26
CA HIS A 171 3.63 5.51 -5.49
C HIS A 171 5.10 5.95 -5.47
N PHE A 172 5.40 7.18 -5.05
CA PHE A 172 6.77 7.66 -4.87
C PHE A 172 7.56 6.83 -3.83
N LEU A 173 6.92 6.23 -2.84
CA LEU A 173 7.57 5.39 -1.83
C LEU A 173 7.71 3.93 -2.27
N GLY A 174 7.34 3.61 -3.52
CA GLY A 174 7.39 2.25 -4.04
C GLY A 174 6.23 1.38 -3.54
N ILE A 175 5.10 1.98 -3.15
CA ILE A 175 3.90 1.28 -2.67
C ILE A 175 2.79 1.44 -3.71
N VAL A 176 2.12 0.35 -4.07
CA VAL A 176 0.85 0.34 -4.82
C VAL A 176 -0.22 -0.33 -3.97
N VAL A 177 -1.46 0.17 -3.96
CA VAL A 177 -2.53 -0.35 -3.07
C VAL A 177 -3.27 -1.52 -3.71
N ARG A 178 -3.48 -1.48 -5.03
CA ARG A 178 -4.14 -2.49 -5.89
C ARG A 178 -5.64 -2.68 -5.70
N ASP A 179 -6.23 -2.29 -4.57
CA ASP A 179 -7.65 -2.53 -4.28
C ASP A 179 -8.37 -1.33 -3.64
N LEU A 180 -7.97 -0.12 -4.02
CA LEU A 180 -8.41 1.11 -3.36
C LEU A 180 -9.94 1.31 -3.36
N LYS A 181 -10.52 1.46 -2.17
CA LYS A 181 -11.96 1.64 -1.93
C LYS A 181 -12.26 2.72 -0.87
N PRO A 182 -13.49 3.27 -0.83
CA PRO A 182 -13.85 4.31 0.14
C PRO A 182 -13.82 3.89 1.60
N ASP A 183 -14.12 2.62 1.89
CA ASP A 183 -14.13 2.03 3.24
C ASP A 183 -12.74 1.95 3.89
N GLN A 184 -11.68 1.96 3.07
CA GLN A 184 -10.30 2.04 3.54
C GLN A 184 -9.89 3.44 4.05
N TYR A 185 -10.79 4.43 3.98
CA TYR A 185 -10.53 5.79 4.44
C TYR A 185 -11.46 6.22 5.58
N ILE A 186 -10.89 6.87 6.60
CA ILE A 186 -11.65 7.60 7.63
C ILE A 186 -11.24 9.05 7.61
N ASP A 187 -12.19 9.96 7.37
CA ASP A 187 -11.92 11.41 7.27
C ASP A 187 -10.73 11.74 6.33
N GLY A 188 -10.64 10.95 5.25
CA GLY A 188 -9.59 11.02 4.23
C GLY A 188 -8.21 10.56 4.67
N ILE A 189 -8.08 9.89 5.82
CA ILE A 189 -6.87 9.20 6.28
C ILE A 189 -6.99 7.75 5.82
N LEU A 190 -5.99 7.25 5.09
CA LEU A 190 -5.95 5.85 4.66
C LEU A 190 -5.65 4.96 5.86
N ILE A 191 -6.59 4.10 6.24
CA ILE A 191 -6.49 3.24 7.42
C ILE A 191 -6.12 1.80 7.10
N ASP A 192 -6.33 1.37 5.85
CA ASP A 192 -6.15 0.00 5.41
C ASP A 192 -5.43 0.00 4.06
N LEU A 193 -4.33 -0.77 4.00
CA LEU A 193 -3.54 -0.96 2.78
C LEU A 193 -3.76 -2.35 2.18
N SER A 194 -4.55 -3.22 2.81
CA SER A 194 -5.10 -4.49 2.28
C SER A 194 -4.15 -5.25 1.36
N LEU A 195 -4.37 -5.20 0.04
CA LEU A 195 -3.61 -5.94 -0.96
C LEU A 195 -2.37 -5.20 -1.47
N ALA A 196 -1.89 -4.19 -0.74
CA ALA A 196 -0.78 -3.35 -1.20
C ALA A 196 0.50 -4.15 -1.46
N SER A 197 1.21 -3.78 -2.52
CA SER A 197 2.52 -4.34 -2.85
C SER A 197 3.61 -3.28 -2.72
N THR A 198 4.75 -3.69 -2.17
CA THR A 198 5.92 -2.80 -2.01
C THR A 198 7.07 -3.22 -2.90
N VAL A 199 7.79 -2.26 -3.46
CA VAL A 199 9.11 -2.48 -4.07
C VAL A 199 10.18 -2.59 -2.98
N PRO A 200 11.14 -3.52 -3.04
CA PRO A 200 11.17 -4.67 -3.95
C PRO A 200 10.14 -5.73 -3.53
N HIS A 201 9.63 -6.46 -4.52
CA HIS A 201 8.84 -7.67 -4.33
C HIS A 201 9.60 -8.87 -4.92
N PRO A 202 9.63 -10.04 -4.27
CA PRO A 202 10.42 -11.19 -4.73
C PRO A 202 10.09 -11.66 -6.16
N TYR A 203 8.81 -11.63 -6.52
CA TYR A 203 8.35 -11.89 -7.89
C TYR A 203 8.11 -10.61 -8.70
N GLY A 204 8.49 -9.44 -8.19
CA GLY A 204 8.31 -8.17 -8.89
C GLY A 204 9.32 -7.99 -10.04
N PRO A 205 9.15 -6.93 -10.84
CA PRO A 205 10.16 -6.53 -11.82
C PRO A 205 11.44 -6.03 -11.15
N THR A 206 12.55 -6.17 -11.88
CA THR A 206 13.85 -5.62 -11.53
C THR A 206 13.95 -4.15 -11.94
N ALA A 207 14.55 -3.30 -11.09
CA ALA A 207 14.74 -1.88 -11.42
C ALA A 207 15.89 -1.66 -12.41
N GLU A 208 16.94 -2.48 -12.32
CA GLU A 208 18.12 -2.52 -13.17
C GLU A 208 18.49 -3.99 -13.43
N GLY A 209 19.16 -4.26 -14.55
CA GLY A 209 19.55 -5.61 -14.95
C GLY A 209 18.53 -6.33 -15.85
N PRO A 210 18.65 -7.66 -16.00
CA PRO A 210 17.75 -8.47 -16.83
C PRO A 210 16.30 -8.37 -16.34
N GLU A 211 15.34 -8.43 -17.27
CA GLU A 211 13.91 -8.45 -16.92
C GLU A 211 13.59 -9.63 -16.00
N SER A 212 12.69 -9.40 -15.04
CA SER A 212 12.19 -10.48 -14.19
C SER A 212 11.45 -11.52 -15.05
N PRO A 213 11.68 -12.82 -14.83
CA PRO A 213 10.97 -13.86 -15.59
C PRO A 213 9.47 -13.88 -15.25
N TRP A 214 9.07 -13.28 -14.13
CA TRP A 214 7.71 -13.30 -13.61
C TRP A 214 6.90 -12.08 -14.05
N GLN A 215 7.54 -10.92 -14.15
CA GLN A 215 6.86 -9.63 -14.31
C GLN A 215 7.64 -8.69 -15.24
N PRO A 216 6.99 -8.07 -16.24
CA PRO A 216 7.65 -7.05 -17.05
C PRO A 216 7.97 -5.80 -16.23
N ARG A 217 8.97 -5.04 -16.67
CA ARG A 217 9.44 -3.81 -16.00
C ARG A 217 8.32 -2.82 -15.66
N TRP A 218 7.32 -2.71 -16.54
CA TRP A 218 6.23 -1.74 -16.41
C TRP A 218 5.11 -2.18 -15.43
N THR A 219 5.21 -3.35 -14.79
CA THR A 219 4.16 -3.87 -13.88
C THR A 219 3.77 -2.88 -12.80
N TYR A 220 4.73 -2.28 -12.08
CA TYR A 220 4.43 -1.31 -11.02
C TYR A 220 3.86 0.01 -11.55
N GLU A 221 4.33 0.49 -12.71
CA GLU A 221 3.75 1.65 -13.38
C GLU A 221 2.27 1.40 -13.72
N SER A 222 1.95 0.21 -14.22
CA SER A 222 0.58 -0.18 -14.51
C SER A 222 -0.29 -0.29 -13.25
N LEU A 223 0.22 -0.89 -12.17
CA LEU A 223 -0.54 -1.02 -10.92
C LEU A 223 -0.79 0.36 -10.28
N ALA A 224 0.17 1.28 -10.36
CA ALA A 224 -0.03 2.66 -9.92
C ALA A 224 -1.06 3.41 -10.77
N ALA A 225 -1.10 3.17 -12.09
CA ALA A 225 -2.18 3.68 -12.93
C ALA A 225 -3.55 3.10 -12.53
N TYR A 226 -3.58 1.82 -12.14
CA TYR A 226 -4.79 1.16 -11.67
C TYR A 226 -5.28 1.74 -10.32
N ASP A 227 -4.38 2.07 -9.40
CA ASP A 227 -4.75 2.79 -8.17
C ASP A 227 -5.45 4.13 -8.46
N LEU A 228 -4.94 4.89 -9.45
CA LEU A 228 -5.55 6.15 -9.88
C LEU A 228 -6.92 5.93 -10.54
N TYR A 229 -7.04 4.87 -11.35
CA TYR A 229 -8.33 4.45 -11.91
C TYR A 229 -9.33 4.08 -10.81
N ASN A 230 -8.92 3.30 -9.79
CA ASN A 230 -9.77 2.95 -8.66
C ASN A 230 -10.16 4.19 -7.85
N PHE A 231 -9.24 5.12 -7.62
CA PHE A 231 -9.55 6.40 -6.98
C PHE A 231 -10.61 7.17 -7.78
N GLN A 232 -10.49 7.21 -9.12
CA GLN A 232 -11.48 7.85 -9.96
C GLN A 232 -12.85 7.16 -9.84
N VAL A 233 -12.90 5.84 -10.04
CA VAL A 233 -14.17 5.11 -10.20
C VAL A 233 -14.85 4.89 -8.85
N HIS A 234 -14.12 4.38 -7.86
CA HIS A 234 -14.69 3.94 -6.59
C HIS A 234 -14.79 5.05 -5.54
N VAL A 235 -14.00 6.13 -5.66
CA VAL A 235 -14.05 7.25 -4.72
C VAL A 235 -14.73 8.47 -5.36
N ILE A 236 -14.20 9.01 -6.46
CA ILE A 236 -14.70 10.26 -7.05
C ILE A 236 -16.05 10.06 -7.75
N ASP A 237 -16.14 9.09 -8.68
CA ASP A 237 -17.34 8.89 -9.50
C ASP A 237 -18.48 8.27 -8.68
N PHE A 238 -18.15 7.37 -7.75
CA PHE A 238 -19.10 6.88 -6.75
C PHE A 238 -19.71 8.02 -5.93
N TRP A 239 -18.88 8.96 -5.46
CA TRP A 239 -19.37 10.17 -4.80
C TRP A 239 -20.25 11.02 -5.71
N LYS A 240 -19.81 11.30 -6.95
CA LYS A 240 -20.58 12.09 -7.96
C LYS A 240 -21.94 11.44 -8.26
N HIS A 241 -22.00 10.10 -8.29
CA HIS A 241 -23.25 9.35 -8.49
C HIS A 241 -24.20 9.51 -7.29
N ASN A 242 -23.72 9.20 -6.09
CA ASN A 242 -24.52 9.25 -4.86
C ASN A 242 -24.93 10.67 -4.47
N GLN A 243 -24.12 11.66 -4.83
CA GLN A 243 -24.42 13.06 -4.63
C GLN A 243 -25.79 13.46 -5.20
N LYS A 244 -26.11 12.98 -6.42
CA LYS A 244 -27.38 13.30 -7.10
C LYS A 244 -28.58 12.78 -6.32
N LEU A 245 -28.47 11.58 -5.77
CA LEU A 245 -29.50 10.94 -4.93
C LEU A 245 -29.60 11.61 -3.55
N TRP A 246 -28.49 12.08 -3.00
CA TRP A 246 -28.45 12.69 -1.68
C TRP A 246 -29.08 14.09 -1.65
N PHE A 247 -28.62 15.00 -2.53
CA PHE A 247 -29.11 16.37 -2.54
C PHE A 247 -30.52 16.53 -3.12
N SER A 248 -31.01 15.56 -3.89
CA SER A 248 -32.43 15.53 -4.28
C SER A 248 -33.36 15.21 -3.11
N LYS A 249 -32.88 14.49 -2.09
CA LYS A 249 -33.68 14.10 -0.91
C LYS A 249 -33.48 15.04 0.27
N ARG A 250 -32.29 15.64 0.45
CA ARG A 250 -31.93 16.48 1.60
C ARG A 250 -30.90 17.55 1.23
N ALA A 251 -31.30 18.82 1.29
CA ALA A 251 -30.34 19.92 1.27
C ALA A 251 -29.82 20.15 2.69
N ARG A 252 -28.54 19.83 2.95
CA ARG A 252 -27.88 20.20 4.20
C ARG A 252 -26.84 21.30 3.94
N ASN A 253 -26.84 22.31 4.81
CA ASN A 253 -25.88 23.40 4.80
C ASN A 253 -24.47 22.86 5.11
N GLY A 254 -23.44 23.38 4.44
CA GLY A 254 -22.04 23.09 4.75
C GLY A 254 -21.39 21.89 4.03
N ILE A 255 -22.13 21.05 3.30
CA ILE A 255 -21.54 19.97 2.49
C ILE A 255 -21.21 20.49 1.09
N GLN A 256 -19.96 20.29 0.66
CA GLN A 256 -19.48 20.66 -0.66
C GLN A 256 -20.28 19.92 -1.76
N ARG A 257 -20.77 20.68 -2.74
CA ARG A 257 -21.65 20.20 -3.82
C ARG A 257 -20.95 20.02 -5.17
N LYS A 258 -19.64 20.23 -5.24
CA LYS A 258 -18.88 20.10 -6.48
C LYS A 258 -17.56 19.43 -6.18
N CYS A 259 -17.12 18.55 -7.07
CA CYS A 259 -15.79 17.97 -7.04
C CYS A 259 -15.09 18.34 -8.34
N ASN A 260 -13.92 19.00 -8.24
CA ASN A 260 -13.08 19.35 -9.39
C ASN A 260 -11.80 18.49 -9.42
N VAL A 261 -11.78 17.40 -8.64
CA VAL A 261 -10.67 16.44 -8.63
C VAL A 261 -10.96 15.40 -9.68
N ASP A 262 -9.98 15.13 -10.52
CA ASP A 262 -9.95 13.97 -11.41
C ASP A 262 -8.60 13.28 -11.22
N ALA A 263 -8.64 11.99 -10.92
CA ALA A 263 -7.47 11.17 -10.67
C ALA A 263 -7.00 10.45 -11.94
N TYR A 264 -7.94 10.09 -12.83
CA TYR A 264 -7.63 9.31 -14.03
C TYR A 264 -8.74 9.40 -15.08
N PRO A 265 -8.44 9.41 -16.40
CA PRO A 265 -9.47 9.44 -17.45
C PRO A 265 -10.11 8.05 -17.67
N ALA A 266 -10.91 7.59 -16.69
CA ALA A 266 -11.49 6.25 -16.64
C ALA A 266 -12.39 5.92 -17.84
N ASP A 267 -13.11 6.89 -18.39
CA ASP A 267 -14.00 6.71 -19.55
C ASP A 267 -13.24 6.27 -20.82
N ARG A 268 -11.98 6.68 -20.96
CA ARG A 268 -11.11 6.29 -22.09
C ARG A 268 -10.57 4.88 -21.95
N CYS A 269 -10.50 4.34 -20.74
CA CYS A 269 -9.96 3.01 -20.48
C CYS A 269 -10.86 1.89 -21.04
N LYS A 270 -12.18 2.12 -21.03
CA LYS A 270 -13.21 1.14 -21.45
C LYS A 270 -13.57 1.21 -22.94
N LYS A 271 -13.21 2.30 -23.62
CA LYS A 271 -13.51 2.52 -25.05
C LYS A 271 -12.54 1.69 -25.88
N ARG A 272 -13.00 0.50 -26.30
CA ARG A 272 -12.32 -0.49 -27.17
C ARG A 272 -11.96 0.04 -28.58
N CYS A 273 -11.31 1.19 -28.71
CA CYS A 273 -10.66 1.58 -29.98
C CYS A 273 -9.31 0.87 -30.06
N PHE A 274 -9.35 -0.45 -30.21
CA PHE A 274 -8.18 -1.29 -30.47
C PHE A 274 -7.76 -1.13 -31.93
N THR A 275 -7.10 -0.03 -32.25
CA THR A 275 -6.32 0.00 -33.49
C THR A 275 -4.99 -0.69 -33.19
N HIS A 276 -4.62 -1.67 -34.00
CA HIS A 276 -3.38 -2.47 -33.96
C HIS A 276 -2.07 -1.65 -34.09
N THR A 277 -2.13 -0.34 -33.86
CA THR A 277 -1.02 0.58 -33.87
C THR A 277 -0.31 0.53 -32.51
N LYS A 278 0.61 -0.46 -32.39
CA LYS A 278 1.84 -0.47 -31.58
C LYS A 278 2.01 0.75 -30.64
N ARG A 279 1.68 0.63 -29.33
CA ARG A 279 2.27 1.40 -28.18
C ARG A 279 1.51 1.36 -26.84
N PHE A 280 0.48 0.53 -26.65
CA PHE A 280 -0.26 0.54 -25.39
C PHE A 280 0.24 -0.53 -24.42
N VAL A 281 0.38 -0.14 -23.14
CA VAL A 281 0.63 -1.04 -22.01
C VAL A 281 -0.73 -1.37 -21.38
N PRO A 282 -1.07 -2.64 -21.12
CA PRO A 282 -2.33 -2.99 -20.47
C PRO A 282 -2.35 -2.45 -19.04
N MET A 283 -3.54 -2.13 -18.52
CA MET A 283 -3.71 -1.77 -17.12
C MET A 283 -4.02 -3.03 -16.29
N LEU A 284 -3.00 -3.55 -15.63
CA LEU A 284 -3.08 -4.66 -14.68
C LEU A 284 -4.02 -4.30 -13.53
N ASN A 285 -4.91 -5.23 -13.21
CA ASN A 285 -5.92 -5.09 -12.16
C ASN A 285 -6.25 -6.43 -11.51
N TYR A 286 -6.94 -6.36 -10.37
CA TYR A 286 -7.39 -7.54 -9.63
C TYR A 286 -8.84 -7.99 -9.97
N TYR A 287 -9.50 -7.50 -11.04
CA TYR A 287 -10.94 -7.79 -11.28
C TYR A 287 -11.36 -8.12 -12.72
N GLU A 288 -10.47 -8.71 -13.52
CA GLU A 288 -10.72 -9.17 -14.90
C GLU A 288 -11.02 -8.05 -15.88
N GLU A 289 -10.82 -6.80 -15.45
CA GLU A 289 -11.23 -5.68 -16.26
C GLU A 289 -10.26 -5.52 -17.43
N VAL A 290 -10.78 -5.54 -18.66
CA VAL A 290 -9.97 -5.26 -19.84
C VAL A 290 -9.83 -3.75 -19.97
N LEU A 291 -8.76 -3.21 -19.38
CA LEU A 291 -8.46 -1.78 -19.31
C LEU A 291 -7.12 -1.46 -19.99
N ALA A 292 -7.06 -0.32 -20.66
CA ALA A 292 -5.82 0.21 -21.22
C ALA A 292 -5.22 1.28 -20.31
N MET A 293 -3.90 1.25 -20.09
CA MET A 293 -3.19 2.34 -19.45
C MET A 293 -3.08 3.52 -20.43
N VAL A 294 -4.04 4.43 -20.37
CA VAL A 294 -4.13 5.62 -21.25
C VAL A 294 -3.31 6.81 -20.76
N THR A 295 -2.86 6.81 -19.50
CA THR A 295 -2.05 7.87 -18.91
C THR A 295 -1.08 7.25 -17.91
N LYS A 296 0.18 7.70 -17.91
CA LYS A 296 1.17 7.24 -16.93
C LYS A 296 0.87 7.84 -15.55
N PRO A 297 1.12 7.10 -14.45
CA PRO A 297 1.06 7.67 -13.12
C PRO A 297 2.15 8.74 -12.96
N MET A 298 2.01 9.60 -11.93
CA MET A 298 3.01 10.64 -11.63
C MET A 298 4.38 10.05 -11.29
N TYR A 299 4.41 8.89 -10.64
CA TYR A 299 5.62 8.17 -10.27
C TYR A 299 5.49 6.70 -10.64
N ASP A 300 6.53 6.13 -11.26
CA ASP A 300 6.70 4.68 -11.34
C ASP A 300 7.20 4.19 -9.97
N PRO A 301 6.44 3.34 -9.24
CA PRO A 301 6.89 2.82 -7.96
C PRO A 301 8.24 2.11 -8.02
N LEU A 302 8.60 1.52 -9.17
CA LEU A 302 9.90 0.85 -9.36
C LEU A 302 11.08 1.83 -9.33
N ASP A 303 10.87 3.12 -9.63
CA ASP A 303 11.89 4.18 -9.47
C ASP A 303 12.33 4.36 -8.01
N PHE A 304 11.61 3.77 -7.05
CA PHE A 304 12.05 3.73 -5.66
C PHE A 304 13.46 3.16 -5.53
N LEU A 305 13.76 2.04 -6.20
CA LEU A 305 15.09 1.41 -6.15
C LEU A 305 16.15 2.23 -6.88
N ARG A 306 15.79 2.86 -8.01
CA ARG A 306 16.72 3.75 -8.74
C ARG A 306 17.14 4.96 -7.90
N ARG A 307 16.22 5.48 -7.08
CA ARG A 307 16.50 6.55 -6.12
C ARG A 307 17.24 6.08 -4.86
N ASN A 308 17.28 4.77 -4.61
CA ASN A 308 17.91 4.15 -3.45
C ASN A 308 18.78 2.95 -3.88
N PRO A 309 19.87 3.18 -4.63
CA PRO A 309 20.68 2.09 -5.21
C PRO A 309 21.38 1.22 -4.15
N GLU A 310 21.57 1.74 -2.94
CA GLU A 310 22.14 1.03 -1.80
C GLU A 310 21.07 0.31 -0.93
N TYR A 311 19.81 0.25 -1.36
CA TYR A 311 18.76 -0.44 -0.62
C TYR A 311 19.06 -1.95 -0.51
N PRO A 312 18.90 -2.59 0.68
CA PRO A 312 18.33 -2.07 1.93
C PRO A 312 19.37 -1.49 2.91
N VAL A 313 20.65 -1.44 2.55
CA VAL A 313 21.75 -1.00 3.42
C VAL A 313 21.60 0.48 3.77
N ARG A 314 21.23 1.30 2.80
CA ARG A 314 21.02 2.73 2.98
C ARG A 314 19.77 3.18 2.25
N ILE A 315 19.02 4.06 2.90
CA ILE A 315 17.79 4.62 2.36
C ILE A 315 17.79 6.14 2.50
N ALA A 316 17.53 6.84 1.40
CA ALA A 316 17.30 8.27 1.43
C ALA A 316 15.95 8.54 2.11
N GLN A 317 15.94 9.40 3.12
CA GLN A 317 14.75 9.75 3.88
C GLN A 317 13.81 10.61 3.02
N PHE A 318 12.51 10.32 3.08
CA PHE A 318 11.49 11.06 2.37
C PHE A 318 11.51 12.55 2.78
N GLY A 319 11.49 13.44 1.79
CA GLY A 319 11.51 14.90 2.02
C GLY A 319 12.85 15.49 2.44
N ALA A 320 13.92 14.68 2.61
CA ALA A 320 15.26 15.21 2.81
C ALA A 320 15.88 15.64 1.47
N PRO A 321 16.56 16.80 1.39
CA PRO A 321 17.31 17.16 0.19
C PRO A 321 18.37 16.09 -0.09
N ALA A 322 18.50 15.70 -1.35
CA ALA A 322 19.50 14.71 -1.77
C ALA A 322 20.88 15.18 -1.30
N ARG A 323 21.42 14.52 -0.26
CA ARG A 323 22.80 14.79 0.16
C ARG A 323 23.68 14.30 -0.99
N GLY A 324 24.35 15.24 -1.66
CA GLY A 324 25.40 14.92 -2.62
C GLY A 324 26.43 13.96 -2.00
N PRO A 325 27.20 13.25 -2.82
CA PRO A 325 28.23 12.34 -2.33
C PRO A 325 29.13 13.06 -1.32
N PRO A 326 29.56 12.36 -0.25
CA PRO A 326 30.47 12.96 0.72
C PRO A 326 31.71 13.49 -0.01
N PRO A 327 32.24 14.66 0.36
CA PRO A 327 33.44 15.19 -0.25
C PRO A 327 34.56 14.15 -0.12
N PRO A 328 35.38 13.96 -1.17
CA PRO A 328 36.49 13.00 -1.12
C PRO A 328 37.36 13.31 0.09
N ALA A 329 37.71 12.27 0.84
CA ALA A 329 38.54 12.39 2.03
C ALA A 329 39.80 13.21 1.69
N PRO A 330 40.19 14.19 2.53
CA PRO A 330 41.37 14.98 2.27
C PRO A 330 42.57 14.04 2.13
N ARG A 331 43.19 14.03 0.94
CA ARG A 331 44.43 13.30 0.70
C ARG A 331 45.41 13.70 1.78
N ARG A 332 45.79 12.76 2.65
CA ARG A 332 46.92 12.93 3.58
C ARG A 332 48.10 13.39 2.73
N ARG A 333 48.54 14.64 2.92
CA ARG A 333 49.85 15.09 2.45
C ARG A 333 50.86 14.13 3.07
N MET A 334 51.48 13.29 2.25
CA MET A 334 52.76 12.69 2.63
C MET A 334 53.72 13.84 2.89
N MET A 335 54.05 14.05 4.16
CA MET A 335 55.21 14.87 4.52
C MET A 335 56.42 14.17 3.92
N LEU A 336 57.01 14.80 2.91
CA LEU A 336 58.39 14.55 2.51
C LEU A 336 59.26 14.89 3.74
N GLN A 337 59.77 13.88 4.42
CA GLN A 337 60.87 14.06 5.37
C GLN A 337 62.13 14.36 4.56
N GLY A 338 62.41 15.66 4.42
CA GLY A 338 63.72 16.17 4.04
C GLY A 338 64.58 16.35 5.30
N GLY A 339 65.62 15.52 5.38
CA GLY A 339 66.96 15.74 5.95
C GLY A 339 67.17 16.66 7.17
N CYS A 340 67.89 16.12 8.15
CA CYS A 340 69.00 16.83 8.78
C CYS A 340 70.18 15.87 9.02
N CYS A 341 71.36 16.34 8.61
CA CYS A 341 72.66 15.70 8.66
C CYS A 341 73.17 15.44 10.09
N ALA A 342 74.09 14.48 10.22
CA ALA A 342 75.34 14.70 10.95
C ALA A 342 76.42 13.72 10.48
N VAL A 343 77.56 14.29 10.09
CA VAL A 343 78.87 13.64 9.99
C VAL A 343 79.52 13.77 11.37
N MET A 344 79.90 12.64 11.96
CA MET A 344 81.25 12.39 12.50
C MET A 344 81.44 10.88 12.65
#